data_AF-A0A522SWM2-F1
#
_entry.id   AF-A0A522SWM2-F1
#
_cell.length_a   1.000
_cell.length_b   1.000
_cell.length_c   1.000
_cell.angle_alpha   90.00
_cell.angle_beta   90.00
_cell.angle_gamma   90.00
#
_symmetry.space_group_name_H-M   'P 1'
#
loop_
_entity.id
_entity.type
_entity.pdbx_description
1 polymer ?
#
loop_
_entity_poly.entity_id
_entity_poly.type
_entity_poly.pdbx_seq_one_letter_code
_entity_poly.pdbx_strand_id
1 'polypeptide(L)'
;MRKIISFALIFLLTENVFAQKSQHSLFPHTTPVFTHADTLRGSNTPWRSWWDVTYYDLHVRIDPADSSISGHNGITYRVINMPGARVKTAGGNDIMQIDLMTPLVIDSMIQDGQSLSYRRDGNAFFVTLQNPQMVNSLQTLTVYYHGKPRVAKRPPWDGGFIWDRDSLGNLWIATACQGVGASIWWPNKDYQGDEPDSQNICITVPDTLVDVSNGRLRKRTINPDGTMTYDWFVDNPVNNYDVAVNAGKYVHFMEIYNGLKGPLTLDYYVMPYHLREAERQFQQAKSMLKCFEYWFGPYPWYKDGYKLVEDPYLGMEHQSCIAYGNHFENGYLGGDLSHTGWGLKWDFIIVHESAHEWFGNSITSKDIADMWVHESFANYAESLYTECLFGKKAGEEYCIGTRENVRNDKPIVGHYGVNDEGSGDMYYKGGNMLLTIRSIINNEEKFRDILHGLNTVFYHQTVTGKQIEDYISQASGIDFSKVFEQYLTTTRIPEFDYYIRGHQLYYHWSNVVPGFNMPLKVTLKGTDFSFIYPVEKWKSEKINLTDADQFKVNDNFYVTLKRVKP
;
A
#
# COMPACT_ATOMS: atom_id res chain seq x y z
N MET A 1 -72.60 35.91 -47.58
CA MET A 1 -71.59 34.83 -47.74
C MET A 1 -71.14 34.43 -46.34
N ARG A 2 -71.77 33.38 -45.78
CA ARG A 2 -71.19 32.06 -45.37
C ARG A 2 -70.19 32.20 -44.20
N LYS A 3 -70.61 32.02 -42.93
CA LYS A 3 -70.80 30.75 -42.15
C LYS A 3 -69.47 30.02 -41.91
N ILE A 4 -68.93 30.01 -40.67
CA ILE A 4 -69.07 28.95 -39.62
C ILE A 4 -68.78 27.56 -40.19
N ILE A 5 -67.87 26.78 -39.57
CA ILE A 5 -68.08 25.38 -39.16
C ILE A 5 -66.86 24.86 -38.36
N SER A 6 -67.17 24.38 -37.16
CA SER A 6 -66.40 23.51 -36.27
C SER A 6 -66.03 22.18 -36.91
N PHE A 7 -65.01 21.49 -36.40
CA PHE A 7 -65.08 20.03 -36.31
C PHE A 7 -64.49 19.54 -34.99
N ALA A 8 -65.31 18.76 -34.30
CA ALA A 8 -65.01 17.99 -33.11
C ALA A 8 -65.27 16.51 -33.43
N LEU A 9 -64.84 15.63 -32.53
CA LEU A 9 -65.09 14.17 -32.41
C LEU A 9 -64.24 13.26 -33.34
N ILE A 10 -63.73 12.08 -32.96
CA ILE A 10 -63.87 11.23 -31.76
C ILE A 10 -62.81 10.11 -31.78
N PHE A 11 -62.43 9.67 -30.57
CA PHE A 11 -61.83 8.41 -30.07
C PHE A 11 -61.36 7.29 -31.01
N LEU A 12 -60.22 6.70 -30.63
CA LEU A 12 -60.12 5.26 -30.35
C LEU A 12 -59.00 4.96 -29.33
N LEU A 13 -59.37 4.20 -28.30
CA LEU A 13 -58.56 3.68 -27.21
C LEU A 13 -57.52 2.66 -27.69
N THR A 14 -56.31 2.72 -27.15
CA THR A 14 -55.50 1.52 -26.86
C THR A 14 -54.81 1.69 -25.50
N GLU A 15 -55.10 0.73 -24.62
CA GLU A 15 -54.42 0.57 -23.34
C GLU A 15 -52.94 0.26 -23.56
N ASN A 16 -52.06 0.93 -22.82
CA ASN A 16 -50.68 0.49 -22.67
C ASN A 16 -50.33 0.44 -21.18
N VAL A 17 -50.06 -0.79 -20.76
CA VAL A 17 -49.55 -1.24 -19.48
C VAL A 17 -48.30 -0.43 -19.10
N PHE A 18 -48.35 0.27 -17.97
CA PHE A 18 -47.15 0.86 -17.37
C PHE A 18 -46.31 -0.28 -16.74
N ALA A 19 -45.29 -0.73 -17.46
CA ALA A 19 -44.21 -1.51 -16.88
C ALA A 19 -43.25 -0.56 -16.13
N GLN A 20 -43.13 -0.81 -14.83
CA GLN A 20 -42.25 -0.12 -13.90
C GLN A 20 -40.78 -0.43 -14.28
N LYS A 21 -40.08 0.52 -14.92
CA LYS A 21 -38.64 0.41 -15.16
C LYS A 21 -37.91 0.70 -13.85
N SER A 22 -37.31 -0.33 -13.26
CA SER A 22 -36.23 -0.19 -12.29
C SER A 22 -35.07 0.55 -12.96
N GLN A 23 -34.68 1.69 -12.39
CA GLN A 23 -33.41 2.34 -12.71
C GLN A 23 -32.28 1.48 -12.13
N HIS A 24 -31.82 0.50 -12.91
CA HIS A 24 -30.52 -0.10 -12.71
C HIS A 24 -29.45 0.93 -13.11
N SER A 25 -28.66 1.35 -12.11
CA SER A 25 -27.27 1.84 -12.19
C SER A 25 -26.75 2.14 -13.60
N LEU A 26 -26.78 3.42 -13.99
CA LEU A 26 -26.11 3.94 -15.19
C LEU A 26 -24.64 4.27 -14.87
N PHE A 27 -23.83 3.24 -14.68
CA PHE A 27 -22.38 3.35 -14.92
C PHE A 27 -22.00 2.17 -15.80
N PRO A 28 -21.47 2.39 -17.02
CA PRO A 28 -20.93 1.30 -17.80
C PRO A 28 -19.71 0.77 -17.03
N HIS A 29 -19.84 -0.41 -16.42
CA HIS A 29 -18.69 -1.22 -16.05
C HIS A 29 -17.97 -1.60 -17.34
N THR A 30 -17.10 -0.72 -17.84
CA THR A 30 -16.13 -1.11 -18.85
C THR A 30 -15.21 -2.11 -18.19
N THR A 31 -15.28 -3.38 -18.61
CA THR A 31 -14.30 -4.38 -18.21
C THR A 31 -12.91 -3.80 -18.47
N PRO A 32 -12.05 -3.68 -17.45
CA PRO A 32 -10.71 -3.13 -17.66
C PRO A 32 -9.95 -3.98 -18.68
N VAL A 33 -9.19 -3.32 -19.55
CA VAL A 33 -8.34 -3.97 -20.55
C VAL A 33 -6.92 -3.92 -20.03
N PHE A 34 -6.41 -5.06 -19.58
CA PHE A 34 -5.03 -5.20 -19.13
C PHE A 34 -4.09 -5.40 -20.30
N THR A 35 -2.91 -4.82 -20.21
CA THR A 35 -1.85 -5.01 -21.18
C THR A 35 -1.15 -6.35 -20.96
N HIS A 36 -0.40 -6.80 -21.98
CA HIS A 36 0.47 -7.97 -21.83
C HIS A 36 1.52 -7.78 -20.72
N ALA A 37 2.01 -6.55 -20.55
CA ALA A 37 2.97 -6.21 -19.49
C ALA A 37 2.37 -6.37 -18.09
N ASP A 38 1.09 -6.01 -17.90
CA ASP A 38 0.41 -6.16 -16.61
C ASP A 38 0.34 -7.62 -16.19
N THR A 39 0.07 -8.52 -17.14
CA THR A 39 0.03 -9.97 -16.91
C THR A 39 1.42 -10.55 -16.57
N LEU A 40 2.45 -10.15 -17.33
CA LEU A 40 3.80 -10.66 -17.16
C LEU A 40 4.42 -10.28 -15.82
N ARG A 41 4.12 -9.06 -15.33
CA ARG A 41 4.59 -8.57 -14.03
C ARG A 41 3.72 -9.11 -12.89
N GLY A 42 2.40 -8.95 -13.00
CA GLY A 42 1.44 -9.15 -11.91
C GLY A 42 1.22 -10.59 -11.45
N SER A 43 1.88 -11.58 -12.05
CA SER A 43 1.69 -12.99 -11.69
C SER A 43 3.00 -13.73 -11.40
N ASN A 44 2.93 -14.71 -10.49
CA ASN A 44 4.01 -15.66 -10.27
C ASN A 44 3.95 -16.77 -11.34
N THR A 45 4.35 -16.42 -12.55
CA THR A 45 4.22 -17.25 -13.75
C THR A 45 4.91 -18.63 -13.61
N PRO A 46 4.64 -19.60 -14.52
CA PRO A 46 5.39 -20.85 -14.59
C PRO A 46 6.91 -20.70 -14.80
N TRP A 47 7.40 -19.52 -15.17
CA TRP A 47 8.82 -19.19 -15.31
C TRP A 47 9.46 -18.60 -14.03
N ARG A 48 8.64 -18.27 -13.02
CA ARG A 48 9.03 -17.69 -11.72
C ARG A 48 8.79 -18.65 -10.55
N SER A 49 7.66 -19.35 -10.57
CA SER A 49 7.12 -20.15 -9.45
C SER A 49 7.93 -21.38 -9.02
N TRP A 50 8.98 -21.75 -9.75
CA TRP A 50 9.84 -22.88 -9.40
C TRP A 50 11.14 -22.49 -8.71
N TRP A 51 11.41 -21.20 -8.53
CA TRP A 51 12.59 -20.69 -7.84
C TRP A 51 12.24 -19.54 -6.92
N ASP A 52 12.94 -19.51 -5.79
CA ASP A 52 12.74 -18.60 -4.68
C ASP A 52 14.02 -17.82 -4.46
N VAL A 53 13.97 -16.49 -4.53
CA VAL A 53 15.18 -15.68 -4.37
C VAL A 53 15.57 -15.70 -2.90
N THR A 54 16.85 -15.93 -2.61
CA THR A 54 17.36 -15.90 -1.23
C THR A 54 18.28 -14.71 -1.00
N TYR A 55 18.94 -14.20 -2.06
CA TYR A 55 19.87 -13.10 -1.93
C TYR A 55 20.07 -12.36 -3.25
N TYR A 56 20.13 -11.02 -3.16
CA TYR A 56 20.58 -10.16 -4.25
C TYR A 56 21.94 -9.51 -3.91
N ASP A 57 22.82 -9.45 -4.91
CA ASP A 57 24.10 -8.73 -4.88
C ASP A 57 24.07 -7.63 -5.95
N LEU A 58 23.48 -6.49 -5.59
CA LEU A 58 23.18 -5.42 -6.53
C LEU A 58 24.33 -4.41 -6.58
N HIS A 59 24.92 -4.23 -7.76
CA HIS A 59 25.92 -3.21 -8.03
C HIS A 59 25.41 -2.27 -9.11
N VAL A 60 25.30 -0.97 -8.80
CA VAL A 60 24.85 0.05 -9.74
C VAL A 60 25.78 1.25 -9.72
N ARG A 61 26.30 1.62 -10.89
CA ARG A 61 26.97 2.89 -11.13
C ARG A 61 25.99 3.86 -11.78
N ILE A 62 25.89 5.05 -11.21
CA ILE A 62 25.00 6.13 -11.63
C ILE A 62 25.84 7.21 -12.28
N ASP A 63 25.56 7.53 -13.54
CA ASP A 63 26.17 8.64 -14.26
C ASP A 63 25.15 9.79 -14.43
N PRO A 64 25.23 10.83 -13.57
CA PRO A 64 24.33 11.96 -13.68
C PRO A 64 24.64 12.90 -14.85
N ALA A 65 25.78 12.75 -15.53
CA ALA A 65 26.11 13.60 -16.68
C ALA A 65 25.19 13.33 -17.88
N ASP A 66 24.74 12.09 -18.03
CA ASP A 66 23.85 11.68 -19.12
C ASP A 66 22.61 10.89 -18.67
N SER A 67 22.39 10.80 -17.36
CA SER A 67 21.28 10.07 -16.72
C SER A 67 21.29 8.58 -17.06
N SER A 68 22.47 7.97 -17.16
CA SER A 68 22.61 6.53 -17.36
C SER A 68 22.97 5.79 -16.08
N ILE A 69 22.68 4.49 -16.08
CA ILE A 69 23.13 3.55 -15.07
C ILE A 69 23.79 2.34 -15.75
N SER A 70 24.70 1.70 -15.05
CA SER A 70 25.31 0.43 -15.47
C SER A 70 25.69 -0.39 -14.26
N GLY A 71 25.71 -1.71 -14.41
CA GLY A 71 26.07 -2.57 -13.29
C GLY A 71 25.69 -4.02 -13.48
N HIS A 72 25.52 -4.70 -12.37
CA HIS A 72 25.08 -6.09 -12.36
C HIS A 72 24.29 -6.42 -11.10
N ASN A 73 23.46 -7.46 -11.19
CA ASN A 73 22.83 -8.06 -10.04
C ASN A 73 23.16 -9.55 -9.99
N GLY A 74 23.73 -10.02 -8.89
CA GLY A 74 23.85 -11.43 -8.56
C GLY A 74 22.56 -11.93 -7.91
N ILE A 75 21.81 -12.77 -8.60
CA ILE A 75 20.54 -13.33 -8.13
C ILE A 75 20.79 -14.74 -7.63
N THR A 76 20.92 -14.91 -6.31
CA THR A 76 21.02 -16.22 -5.69
C THR A 76 19.62 -16.72 -5.34
N TYR A 77 19.29 -17.93 -5.80
CA TYR A 77 17.96 -18.50 -5.63
C TYR A 77 18.02 -19.98 -5.22
N ARG A 78 17.00 -20.38 -4.46
CA ARG A 78 16.70 -21.77 -4.15
C ARG A 78 15.75 -22.33 -5.18
N VAL A 79 16.13 -23.47 -5.74
CA VAL A 79 15.25 -24.23 -6.61
C VAL A 79 14.18 -24.92 -5.75
N ILE A 80 12.91 -24.58 -5.94
CA ILE A 80 11.79 -25.16 -5.17
C ILE A 80 11.01 -26.17 -5.99
N ASN A 81 10.27 -27.01 -5.27
CA ASN A 81 9.30 -27.92 -5.89
C ASN A 81 8.01 -27.15 -6.15
N MET A 82 7.55 -27.11 -7.40
CA MET A 82 6.29 -26.45 -7.76
C MET A 82 5.20 -27.50 -8.06
N PRO A 83 3.92 -27.19 -7.82
CA PRO A 83 2.81 -27.97 -8.36
C PRO A 83 2.76 -27.78 -9.89
N GLY A 84 3.31 -28.73 -10.64
CA GLY A 84 3.29 -28.72 -12.11
C GLY A 84 4.66 -28.88 -12.75
N ALA A 85 4.68 -28.95 -14.08
CA ALA A 85 5.91 -29.06 -14.84
C ALA A 85 6.52 -27.68 -15.08
N ARG A 86 7.84 -27.57 -14.85
CA ARG A 86 8.61 -26.39 -15.27
C ARG A 86 8.53 -26.23 -16.78
N VAL A 87 8.48 -24.99 -17.24
CA VAL A 87 8.59 -24.71 -18.67
C VAL A 87 10.02 -24.98 -19.10
N LYS A 88 10.16 -25.85 -20.11
CA LYS A 88 11.45 -26.28 -20.64
C LYS A 88 11.55 -25.99 -22.14
N THR A 89 12.78 -25.85 -22.64
CA THR A 89 13.04 -25.88 -24.08
C THR A 89 12.78 -27.28 -24.64
N ALA A 90 12.75 -27.42 -25.98
CA ALA A 90 12.70 -28.72 -26.64
C ALA A 90 13.88 -29.64 -26.26
N GLY A 91 15.01 -29.06 -25.86
CA GLY A 91 16.20 -29.77 -25.37
C GLY A 91 16.14 -30.17 -23.89
N GLY A 92 15.07 -29.81 -23.16
CA GLY A 92 14.87 -30.16 -21.74
C GLY A 92 15.45 -29.16 -20.73
N ASN A 93 16.04 -28.06 -21.19
CA ASN A 93 16.58 -26.98 -20.36
C ASN A 93 15.47 -26.17 -19.69
N ASP A 94 15.61 -25.85 -18.41
CA ASP A 94 14.66 -25.00 -17.69
C ASP A 94 14.71 -23.55 -18.19
N ILE A 95 13.55 -22.88 -18.17
CA ILE A 95 13.42 -21.47 -18.54
C ILE A 95 13.06 -20.63 -17.31
N MET A 96 13.82 -19.57 -17.08
CA MET A 96 13.64 -18.59 -16.00
C MET A 96 13.19 -17.24 -16.55
N GLN A 97 12.28 -16.52 -15.88
CA GLN A 97 11.92 -15.14 -16.22
C GLN A 97 12.67 -14.15 -15.32
N ILE A 98 13.38 -13.20 -15.90
CA ILE A 98 13.99 -12.04 -15.23
C ILE A 98 13.40 -10.77 -15.85
N ASP A 99 13.19 -9.73 -15.06
CA ASP A 99 12.53 -8.51 -15.51
C ASP A 99 13.50 -7.33 -15.48
N LEU A 100 13.51 -6.56 -16.58
CA LEU A 100 14.23 -5.29 -16.72
C LEU A 100 13.48 -4.40 -17.71
N MET A 101 13.06 -3.22 -17.27
CA MET A 101 12.22 -2.32 -18.06
C MET A 101 13.00 -1.64 -19.18
N THR A 102 12.38 -1.50 -20.36
CA THR A 102 12.93 -0.63 -21.42
C THR A 102 13.05 0.83 -20.94
N PRO A 103 14.10 1.58 -21.33
CA PRO A 103 15.07 1.24 -22.37
C PRO A 103 16.38 0.64 -21.84
N LEU A 104 16.41 0.14 -20.60
CA LEU A 104 17.59 -0.60 -20.11
C LEU A 104 17.83 -1.86 -20.94
N VAL A 105 19.10 -2.23 -21.04
CA VAL A 105 19.63 -3.29 -21.89
C VAL A 105 20.39 -4.28 -21.01
N ILE A 106 20.08 -5.57 -21.17
CA ILE A 106 20.88 -6.65 -20.59
C ILE A 106 22.05 -6.91 -21.53
N ASP A 107 23.27 -6.80 -20.98
CA ASP A 107 24.53 -7.06 -21.69
C ASP A 107 24.82 -8.55 -21.75
N SER A 108 24.66 -9.23 -20.61
CA SER A 108 24.85 -10.67 -20.50
C SER A 108 24.18 -11.24 -19.26
N MET A 109 23.89 -12.53 -19.32
CA MET A 109 23.43 -13.32 -18.19
C MET A 109 24.36 -14.51 -18.03
N ILE A 110 24.95 -14.66 -16.84
CA ILE A 110 26.00 -15.66 -16.58
C ILE A 110 25.57 -16.56 -15.43
N GLN A 111 25.66 -17.87 -15.64
CA GLN A 111 25.52 -18.88 -14.58
C GLN A 111 26.64 -19.91 -14.75
N ASP A 112 27.28 -20.30 -13.65
CA ASP A 112 28.39 -21.27 -13.63
C ASP A 112 29.53 -20.92 -14.62
N GLY A 113 29.80 -19.62 -14.80
CA GLY A 113 30.80 -19.11 -15.73
C GLY A 113 30.41 -19.19 -17.22
N GLN A 114 29.18 -19.59 -17.55
CA GLN A 114 28.68 -19.69 -18.92
C GLN A 114 27.68 -18.58 -19.24
N SER A 115 27.84 -17.96 -20.42
CA SER A 115 26.86 -17.01 -20.93
C SER A 115 25.61 -17.75 -21.39
N LEU A 116 24.44 -17.26 -20.97
CA LEU A 116 23.15 -17.84 -21.29
C LEU A 116 22.47 -17.12 -22.45
N SER A 117 21.66 -17.87 -23.19
CA SER A 117 20.76 -17.28 -24.19
C SER A 117 19.43 -16.93 -23.55
N TYR A 118 18.78 -15.89 -24.06
CA TYR A 118 17.47 -15.46 -23.62
C TYR A 118 16.65 -14.94 -24.81
N ARG A 119 15.32 -14.98 -24.66
CA ARG A 119 14.39 -14.20 -25.50
C ARG A 119 13.79 -13.07 -24.66
N ARG A 120 13.44 -11.97 -25.31
CA ARG A 120 12.76 -10.84 -24.67
C ARG A 120 11.29 -10.78 -25.10
N ASP A 121 10.42 -10.39 -24.18
CA ASP A 121 9.01 -10.05 -24.40
C ASP A 121 8.65 -8.84 -23.53
N GLY A 122 8.65 -7.65 -24.12
CA GLY A 122 8.49 -6.40 -23.37
C GLY A 122 9.58 -6.21 -22.31
N ASN A 123 9.18 -6.12 -21.04
CA ASN A 123 10.08 -5.97 -19.90
C ASN A 123 10.58 -7.32 -19.33
N ALA A 124 10.06 -8.45 -19.82
CA ALA A 124 10.43 -9.78 -19.35
C ALA A 124 11.48 -10.45 -20.27
N PHE A 125 12.44 -11.12 -19.66
CA PHE A 125 13.52 -11.86 -20.31
C PHE A 125 13.43 -13.33 -19.89
N PHE A 126 13.28 -14.22 -20.85
CA PHE A 126 13.16 -15.66 -20.64
C PHE A 126 14.49 -16.34 -20.95
N VAL A 127 15.22 -16.66 -19.89
CA VAL A 127 16.59 -17.18 -19.88
C VAL A 127 16.59 -18.70 -19.97
N THR A 128 17.41 -19.27 -20.84
CA THR A 128 17.57 -20.73 -20.97
C THR A 128 18.76 -21.20 -20.15
N LEU A 129 18.49 -21.95 -19.08
CA LEU A 129 19.51 -22.45 -18.14
C LEU A 129 20.17 -23.74 -18.69
N GLN A 130 21.51 -23.78 -18.70
CA GLN A 130 22.24 -24.91 -19.31
C GLN A 130 22.27 -26.15 -18.41
N ASN A 131 22.49 -25.94 -17.11
CA ASN A 131 22.65 -27.02 -16.14
C ASN A 131 21.31 -27.41 -15.50
N PRO A 132 21.12 -28.69 -15.12
CA PRO A 132 19.93 -29.15 -14.42
C PRO A 132 19.70 -28.40 -13.10
N GLN A 133 18.50 -27.86 -12.94
CA GLN A 133 18.11 -27.12 -11.73
C GLN A 133 17.58 -28.10 -10.67
N MET A 134 18.48 -28.65 -9.85
CA MET A 134 18.12 -29.64 -8.83
C MET A 134 17.31 -29.01 -7.70
N VAL A 135 16.18 -29.61 -7.32
CA VAL A 135 15.34 -29.14 -6.19
C VAL A 135 16.18 -29.06 -4.90
N ASN A 136 15.95 -28.01 -4.12
CA ASN A 136 16.68 -27.62 -2.91
C ASN A 136 18.11 -27.13 -3.12
N SER A 137 18.65 -27.14 -4.34
CA SER A 137 19.94 -26.52 -4.61
C SER A 137 19.86 -25.00 -4.60
N LEU A 138 20.96 -24.36 -4.19
CA LEU A 138 21.18 -22.94 -4.38
C LEU A 138 21.97 -22.73 -5.66
N GLN A 139 21.52 -21.77 -6.47
CA GLN A 139 22.12 -21.40 -7.74
C GLN A 139 22.28 -19.90 -7.77
N THR A 140 23.16 -19.38 -8.64
CA THR A 140 23.30 -17.93 -8.83
C THR A 140 23.30 -17.60 -10.32
N LEU A 141 22.52 -16.59 -10.69
CA LEU A 141 22.50 -15.98 -12.01
C LEU A 141 22.99 -14.55 -11.88
N THR A 142 24.04 -14.16 -12.60
CA THR A 142 24.50 -12.76 -12.65
C THR A 142 23.98 -12.11 -13.91
N VAL A 143 23.29 -10.98 -13.77
CA VAL A 143 22.75 -10.19 -14.88
C VAL A 143 23.49 -8.87 -14.98
N TYR A 144 24.23 -8.67 -16.07
CA TYR A 144 24.91 -7.42 -16.38
C TYR A 144 24.02 -6.55 -17.27
N TYR A 145 23.96 -5.25 -16.99
CA TYR A 145 23.06 -4.35 -17.68
C TYR A 145 23.55 -2.90 -17.69
N HIS A 146 23.01 -2.11 -18.62
CA HIS A 146 23.21 -0.67 -18.67
C HIS A 146 22.05 0.04 -19.38
N GLY A 147 22.08 1.36 -19.36
CA GLY A 147 21.22 2.22 -20.18
C GLY A 147 20.69 3.40 -19.39
N LYS A 148 19.70 4.09 -19.96
CA LYS A 148 19.04 5.21 -19.28
C LYS A 148 17.74 4.70 -18.67
N PRO A 149 17.60 4.66 -17.34
CA PRO A 149 16.35 4.24 -16.73
C PRO A 149 15.25 5.25 -17.06
N ARG A 150 13.99 4.81 -16.93
CA ARG A 150 12.86 5.73 -17.05
C ARG A 150 12.96 6.83 -15.99
N VAL A 151 12.78 8.07 -16.42
CA VAL A 151 12.68 9.22 -15.52
C VAL A 151 11.26 9.26 -14.96
N ALA A 152 11.14 9.43 -13.63
CA ALA A 152 9.87 9.60 -12.96
C ALA A 152 9.15 10.84 -13.49
N LYS A 153 7.83 10.73 -13.73
CA LYS A 153 7.03 11.87 -14.22
C LYS A 153 6.31 12.60 -13.10
N ARG A 154 5.89 11.85 -12.08
CA ARG A 154 5.13 12.37 -10.94
C ARG A 154 5.43 11.50 -9.72
N PRO A 155 6.67 11.52 -9.21
CA PRO A 155 7.05 10.70 -8.07
C PRO A 155 6.21 11.08 -6.83
N PRO A 156 5.82 10.10 -5.98
CA PRO A 156 6.08 8.66 -6.12
C PRO A 156 5.11 7.95 -7.09
N TRP A 157 3.95 8.54 -7.44
CA TRP A 157 2.85 7.87 -8.17
C TRP A 157 3.08 7.52 -9.65
N ASP A 158 4.04 8.16 -10.32
CA ASP A 158 4.58 7.75 -11.63
C ASP A 158 6.10 7.76 -11.51
N GLY A 159 6.59 6.62 -10.98
CA GLY A 159 7.95 6.41 -10.52
C GLY A 159 9.00 6.18 -11.61
N GLY A 160 10.22 5.94 -11.14
CA GLY A 160 11.45 5.82 -11.91
C GLY A 160 12.60 6.48 -11.18
N PHE A 161 13.64 6.83 -11.93
CA PHE A 161 14.70 7.70 -11.41
C PHE A 161 14.26 9.15 -11.39
N ILE A 162 14.56 9.83 -10.30
CA ILE A 162 14.45 11.27 -10.16
C ILE A 162 15.87 11.84 -10.36
N TRP A 163 16.01 12.72 -11.35
CA TRP A 163 17.25 13.44 -11.65
C TRP A 163 17.03 14.93 -11.40
N ASP A 164 17.08 15.35 -10.14
CA ASP A 164 16.75 16.70 -9.74
C ASP A 164 17.98 17.48 -9.22
N ARG A 165 17.73 18.73 -8.81
CA ARG A 165 18.69 19.57 -8.13
C ARG A 165 18.10 20.12 -6.84
N ASP A 166 18.95 20.22 -5.83
CA ASP A 166 18.60 20.89 -4.58
C ASP A 166 18.45 22.42 -4.79
N SER A 167 18.04 23.14 -3.74
CA SER A 167 17.84 24.60 -3.80
C SER A 167 19.11 25.42 -4.10
N LEU A 168 20.28 24.79 -3.98
CA LEU A 168 21.60 25.38 -4.27
C LEU A 168 22.13 24.94 -5.65
N GLY A 169 21.36 24.15 -6.40
CA GLY A 169 21.72 23.64 -7.73
C GLY A 169 22.61 22.39 -7.71
N ASN A 170 22.86 21.77 -6.56
CA ASN A 170 23.60 20.51 -6.48
C ASN A 170 22.75 19.35 -6.99
N LEU A 171 23.38 18.28 -7.48
CA LEU A 171 22.68 17.07 -7.89
C LEU A 171 21.92 16.44 -6.72
N TRP A 172 20.69 16.03 -6.98
CA TRP A 172 19.84 15.29 -6.05
C TRP A 172 19.12 14.18 -6.81
N ILE A 173 19.53 12.94 -6.55
CA ILE A 173 19.11 11.76 -7.32
C ILE A 173 18.40 10.81 -6.37
N ALA A 174 17.21 10.37 -6.76
CA ALA A 174 16.42 9.43 -5.97
C ALA A 174 15.71 8.41 -6.86
N THR A 175 15.10 7.40 -6.24
CA THR A 175 14.24 6.43 -6.93
C THR A 175 12.92 6.26 -6.18
N ALA A 176 11.82 6.14 -6.90
CA ALA A 176 10.54 5.66 -6.35
C ALA A 176 9.93 4.70 -7.37
N CYS A 177 9.52 3.49 -6.97
CA CYS A 177 9.11 2.46 -7.94
C CYS A 177 7.92 1.59 -7.55
N GLN A 178 7.15 1.94 -6.52
CA GLN A 178 5.88 1.27 -6.20
C GLN A 178 4.95 1.25 -7.44
N GLY A 179 4.21 0.16 -7.61
CA GLY A 179 3.29 -0.05 -8.74
C GLY A 179 3.96 -0.30 -10.09
N VAL A 180 4.88 0.56 -10.52
CA VAL A 180 5.62 0.41 -11.79
C VAL A 180 6.63 -0.75 -11.74
N GLY A 181 7.19 -1.03 -10.58
CA GLY A 181 8.08 -2.15 -10.30
C GLY A 181 9.55 -1.83 -10.34
N ALA A 182 10.32 -2.58 -9.54
CA ALA A 182 11.75 -2.44 -9.34
C ALA A 182 12.58 -2.66 -10.63
N SER A 183 12.03 -3.42 -11.59
CA SER A 183 12.66 -3.64 -12.90
C SER A 183 12.87 -2.34 -13.69
N ILE A 184 12.25 -1.23 -13.28
CA ILE A 184 12.48 0.10 -13.84
C ILE A 184 13.95 0.56 -13.76
N TRP A 185 14.74 -0.01 -12.84
CA TRP A 185 16.14 0.35 -12.68
C TRP A 185 17.16 -0.76 -12.43
N TRP A 186 16.74 -1.98 -12.08
CA TRP A 186 17.67 -3.09 -11.88
C TRP A 186 17.03 -4.45 -12.21
N PRO A 187 17.80 -5.44 -12.70
CA PRO A 187 17.24 -6.72 -13.12
C PRO A 187 16.90 -7.58 -11.91
N ASN A 188 15.64 -8.05 -11.82
CA ASN A 188 15.15 -8.80 -10.66
C ASN A 188 13.94 -9.70 -11.01
N LYS A 189 13.45 -10.45 -10.01
CA LYS A 189 12.14 -11.11 -10.06
C LYS A 189 11.06 -10.10 -9.68
N ASP A 190 10.62 -9.28 -10.64
CA ASP A 190 9.71 -8.15 -10.37
C ASP A 190 8.27 -8.64 -10.22
N TYR A 191 7.99 -9.19 -9.03
CA TYR A 191 6.72 -9.73 -8.59
C TYR A 191 6.49 -9.28 -7.15
N GLN A 192 5.27 -8.82 -6.84
CA GLN A 192 4.91 -8.27 -5.53
C GLN A 192 5.23 -9.23 -4.37
N GLY A 193 4.94 -10.53 -4.54
CA GLY A 193 5.10 -11.52 -3.47
C GLY A 193 6.50 -12.15 -3.37
N ASP A 194 7.54 -11.57 -3.97
CA ASP A 194 8.92 -12.05 -3.87
C ASP A 194 9.77 -11.17 -2.94
N GLU A 195 10.40 -11.80 -1.94
CA GLU A 195 11.26 -11.13 -0.96
C GLU A 195 12.50 -12.02 -0.71
N PRO A 196 13.72 -11.63 -1.15
CA PRO A 196 14.95 -12.32 -0.76
C PRO A 196 15.15 -12.30 0.76
N ASP A 197 15.86 -13.28 1.32
CA ASP A 197 16.19 -13.33 2.77
C ASP A 197 17.07 -12.14 3.22
N SER A 198 17.89 -11.62 2.31
CA SER A 198 18.83 -10.50 2.54
C SER A 198 19.31 -9.91 1.22
N GLN A 199 19.93 -8.72 1.28
CA GLN A 199 20.43 -8.06 0.07
C GLN A 199 21.66 -7.19 0.35
N ASN A 200 22.62 -7.24 -0.56
CA ASN A 200 23.71 -6.26 -0.67
C ASN A 200 23.39 -5.24 -1.77
N ILE A 201 23.63 -3.97 -1.48
CA ILE A 201 23.33 -2.83 -2.34
C ILE A 201 24.57 -1.95 -2.42
N CYS A 202 25.23 -1.99 -3.58
CA CYS A 202 26.45 -1.26 -3.88
C CYS A 202 26.16 -0.15 -4.90
N ILE A 203 25.99 1.08 -4.43
CA ILE A 203 25.70 2.24 -5.27
C ILE A 203 26.97 3.07 -5.48
N THR A 204 27.32 3.34 -6.73
CA THR A 204 28.46 4.17 -7.12
C THR A 204 27.99 5.47 -7.73
N VAL A 205 28.36 6.59 -7.10
CA VAL A 205 27.99 7.97 -7.48
C VAL A 205 29.23 8.85 -7.54
N PRO A 206 29.18 10.08 -8.12
CA PRO A 206 30.27 11.04 -7.98
C PRO A 206 30.70 11.19 -6.52
N ASP A 207 32.00 11.25 -6.25
CA ASP A 207 32.56 11.29 -4.87
C ASP A 207 32.14 12.51 -4.04
N THR A 208 31.55 13.50 -4.71
CA THR A 208 30.98 14.67 -4.07
C THR A 208 29.59 14.43 -3.47
N LEU A 209 28.96 13.28 -3.71
CA LEU A 209 27.63 12.90 -3.20
C LEU A 209 27.73 11.82 -2.11
N VAL A 210 26.73 11.82 -1.23
CA VAL A 210 26.46 10.75 -0.27
C VAL A 210 25.26 9.98 -0.77
N ASP A 211 25.43 8.66 -0.96
CA ASP A 211 24.31 7.74 -1.18
C ASP A 211 23.82 7.14 0.14
N VAL A 212 22.51 7.07 0.30
CA VAL A 212 21.80 6.45 1.43
C VAL A 212 20.80 5.43 0.91
N SER A 213 20.96 4.18 1.35
CA SER A 213 20.12 3.06 0.95
C SER A 213 19.66 2.23 2.15
N ASN A 214 18.95 1.13 1.88
CA ASN A 214 18.33 0.26 2.87
C ASN A 214 19.37 -0.45 3.75
N GLY A 215 18.98 -0.82 4.98
CA GLY A 215 19.86 -1.58 5.86
C GLY A 215 21.03 -0.79 6.45
N ARG A 216 22.17 -1.44 6.67
CA ARG A 216 23.35 -0.86 7.32
C ARG A 216 24.47 -0.61 6.33
N LEU A 217 25.03 0.59 6.35
CA LEU A 217 26.25 0.89 5.63
C LEU A 217 27.41 0.07 6.21
N ARG A 218 27.98 -0.81 5.39
CA ARG A 218 29.13 -1.64 5.75
C ARG A 218 30.44 -0.98 5.35
N LYS A 219 30.48 -0.39 4.15
CA LYS A 219 31.72 0.11 3.58
C LYS A 219 31.50 1.30 2.64
N ARG A 220 32.51 2.16 2.60
CA ARG A 220 32.67 3.23 1.63
C ARG A 220 33.99 3.02 0.89
N THR A 221 33.96 3.06 -0.43
CA THR A 221 35.15 2.89 -1.28
C THR A 221 35.31 4.10 -2.19
N ILE A 222 36.38 4.86 -2.02
CA ILE A 222 36.75 5.95 -2.94
C ILE A 222 37.44 5.32 -4.14
N ASN A 223 36.94 5.61 -5.35
CA ASN A 223 37.45 5.04 -6.59
C ASN A 223 38.43 6.01 -7.28
N PRO A 224 39.40 5.52 -8.08
CA PRO A 224 40.38 6.36 -8.77
C PRO A 224 39.81 7.34 -9.82
N ASP A 225 38.54 7.16 -10.22
CA ASP A 225 37.88 7.88 -11.30
C ASP A 225 36.99 9.04 -10.81
N GLY A 226 37.15 9.47 -9.55
CA GLY A 226 36.34 10.55 -8.95
C GLY A 226 34.93 10.11 -8.55
N THR A 227 34.71 8.80 -8.37
CA THR A 227 33.46 8.25 -7.84
C THR A 227 33.67 7.61 -6.47
N MET A 228 32.57 7.36 -5.78
CA MET A 228 32.53 6.69 -4.49
C MET A 228 31.45 5.62 -4.48
N THR A 229 31.79 4.42 -4.02
CA THR A 229 30.86 3.30 -3.85
C THR A 229 30.46 3.15 -2.39
N TYR A 230 29.15 3.12 -2.14
CA TYR A 230 28.53 2.87 -0.85
C TYR A 230 27.97 1.44 -0.84
N ASP A 231 28.42 0.62 0.10
CA ASP A 231 28.03 -0.78 0.30
C ASP A 231 27.11 -0.84 1.51
N TRP A 232 25.83 -1.03 1.22
CA TRP A 232 24.73 -1.17 2.17
C TRP A 232 24.24 -2.61 2.22
N PHE A 233 23.85 -3.08 3.39
CA PHE A 233 23.34 -4.45 3.54
C PHE A 233 22.07 -4.51 4.38
N VAL A 234 21.07 -5.20 3.83
CA VAL A 234 19.80 -5.53 4.48
C VAL A 234 19.88 -6.96 5.00
N ASP A 235 19.72 -7.16 6.30
CA ASP A 235 19.83 -8.45 7.01
C ASP A 235 18.46 -9.10 7.33
N ASN A 236 17.38 -8.54 6.78
CA ASN A 236 16.02 -9.08 6.83
C ASN A 236 15.46 -9.21 5.41
N PRO A 237 14.33 -9.93 5.25
CA PRO A 237 13.61 -9.94 3.99
C PRO A 237 13.23 -8.54 3.55
N VAL A 238 13.25 -8.28 2.25
CA VAL A 238 12.97 -6.96 1.68
C VAL A 238 12.25 -7.10 0.34
N ASN A 239 11.19 -6.32 0.12
CA ASN A 239 10.54 -6.30 -1.18
C ASN A 239 11.40 -5.57 -2.21
N ASN A 240 11.37 -6.01 -3.46
CA ASN A 240 12.18 -5.39 -4.50
C ASN A 240 11.84 -3.90 -4.72
N TYR A 241 10.59 -3.47 -4.50
CA TYR A 241 10.20 -2.08 -4.72
C TYR A 241 10.72 -1.14 -3.62
N ASP A 242 11.05 -1.67 -2.45
CA ASP A 242 11.56 -0.93 -1.30
C ASP A 242 13.01 -0.50 -1.45
N VAL A 243 13.74 -1.12 -2.38
CA VAL A 243 15.16 -0.84 -2.60
C VAL A 243 15.30 0.55 -3.20
N ALA A 244 16.05 1.41 -2.51
CA ALA A 244 16.16 2.82 -2.84
C ALA A 244 17.59 3.28 -3.11
N VAL A 245 17.73 4.23 -4.03
CA VAL A 245 18.88 5.12 -4.17
C VAL A 245 18.48 6.49 -3.66
N ASN A 246 19.30 7.09 -2.79
CA ASN A 246 19.17 8.48 -2.37
C ASN A 246 20.54 9.13 -2.38
N ALA A 247 20.89 9.84 -3.44
CA ALA A 247 22.20 10.47 -3.60
C ALA A 247 22.10 12.00 -3.61
N GLY A 248 22.75 12.63 -2.64
CA GLY A 248 22.69 14.09 -2.43
C GLY A 248 23.86 14.63 -1.60
N LYS A 249 23.80 15.90 -1.22
CA LYS A 249 24.82 16.56 -0.37
C LYS A 249 24.59 16.33 1.14
N TYR A 250 24.00 15.19 1.49
CA TYR A 250 23.48 14.93 2.83
C TYR A 250 24.49 15.16 3.95
N VAL A 251 24.02 15.76 5.04
CA VAL A 251 24.61 15.63 6.37
C VAL A 251 23.83 14.58 7.16
N HIS A 252 24.49 14.00 8.16
CA HIS A 252 23.95 12.93 9.00
C HIS A 252 23.93 13.34 10.46
N PHE A 253 22.82 13.04 11.14
CA PHE A 253 22.73 13.03 12.59
C PHE A 253 21.97 11.78 13.04
N MET A 254 22.17 11.35 14.28
CA MET A 254 21.59 10.10 14.77
C MET A 254 21.05 10.23 16.19
N GLU A 255 20.13 9.34 16.52
CA GLU A 255 19.60 9.15 17.85
C GLU A 255 19.51 7.66 18.20
N ILE A 256 19.30 7.37 19.49
CA ILE A 256 18.96 6.02 19.96
C ILE A 256 17.56 6.06 20.57
N TYR A 257 16.72 5.12 20.16
CA TYR A 257 15.41 4.85 20.73
C TYR A 257 15.45 3.52 21.48
N ASN A 258 15.04 3.52 22.75
CA ASN A 258 14.96 2.29 23.55
C ASN A 258 13.60 1.63 23.32
N GLY A 259 13.49 0.87 22.24
CA GLY A 259 12.26 0.19 21.86
C GLY A 259 12.07 -1.17 22.54
N LEU A 260 11.00 -1.86 22.20
CA LEU A 260 10.58 -3.12 22.83
C LEU A 260 11.59 -4.27 22.70
N LYS A 261 12.46 -4.28 21.69
CA LYS A 261 13.55 -5.28 21.51
C LYS A 261 14.94 -4.75 21.91
N GLY A 262 15.02 -3.58 22.55
CA GLY A 262 16.26 -2.96 23.00
C GLY A 262 16.62 -1.67 22.28
N PRO A 263 17.89 -1.24 22.29
CA PRO A 263 18.33 -0.04 21.58
C PRO A 263 18.17 -0.18 20.06
N LEU A 264 17.44 0.75 19.46
CA LEU A 264 17.29 0.95 18.02
C LEU A 264 18.00 2.24 17.63
N THR A 265 18.82 2.23 16.58
CA THR A 265 19.39 3.48 16.03
C THR A 265 18.39 4.12 15.08
N LEU A 266 18.26 5.43 15.19
CA LEU A 266 17.52 6.27 14.26
C LEU A 266 18.56 7.14 13.54
N ASP A 267 18.68 6.98 12.24
CA ASP A 267 19.70 7.62 11.43
C ASP A 267 19.02 8.60 10.44
N TYR A 268 19.41 9.87 10.48
CA TYR A 268 18.73 10.92 9.71
C TYR A 268 19.68 11.56 8.73
N TYR A 269 19.26 11.66 7.46
CA TYR A 269 20.05 12.20 6.37
C TYR A 269 19.29 13.34 5.71
N VAL A 270 19.83 14.55 5.77
CA VAL A 270 19.15 15.76 5.30
C VAL A 270 20.12 16.70 4.59
N MET A 271 19.60 17.62 3.79
CA MET A 271 20.40 18.66 3.18
C MET A 271 21.03 19.55 4.25
N PRO A 272 22.29 20.03 4.07
CA PRO A 272 23.00 20.77 5.11
C PRO A 272 22.27 22.01 5.61
N TYR A 273 21.53 22.67 4.72
CA TYR A 273 20.78 23.89 5.02
C TYR A 273 19.42 23.64 5.69
N HIS A 274 18.99 22.38 5.81
CA HIS A 274 17.77 21.96 6.51
C HIS A 274 18.05 21.23 7.84
N LEU A 275 19.33 21.15 8.26
CA LEU A 275 19.72 20.40 9.45
C LEU A 275 18.94 20.82 10.71
N ARG A 276 18.74 22.13 10.93
CA ARG A 276 18.06 22.63 12.13
C ARG A 276 16.57 22.35 12.12
N GLU A 277 15.95 22.47 10.95
CA GLU A 277 14.56 22.13 10.72
C GLU A 277 14.33 20.65 10.97
N ALA A 278 15.20 19.79 10.45
CA ALA A 278 15.18 18.35 10.65
C ALA A 278 15.38 17.95 12.13
N GLU A 279 16.36 18.52 12.82
CA GLU A 279 16.61 18.27 14.25
C GLU A 279 15.41 18.57 15.14
N ARG A 280 14.54 19.51 14.72
CA ARG A 280 13.27 19.82 15.38
C ARG A 280 12.17 18.85 14.94
N GLN A 281 11.99 18.67 13.63
CA GLN A 281 10.86 17.96 13.06
C GLN A 281 10.94 16.45 13.32
N PHE A 282 12.12 15.86 13.15
CA PHE A 282 12.32 14.40 13.24
C PHE A 282 12.26 13.85 14.66
N GLN A 283 12.19 14.70 15.69
CA GLN A 283 11.91 14.27 17.07
C GLN A 283 10.59 13.49 17.18
N GLN A 284 9.66 13.72 16.25
CA GLN A 284 8.39 12.99 16.16
C GLN A 284 8.56 11.49 15.87
N ALA A 285 9.68 11.06 15.29
CA ALA A 285 9.95 9.65 15.03
C ALA A 285 9.90 8.81 16.31
N LYS A 286 10.43 9.32 17.44
CA LYS A 286 10.42 8.59 18.72
C LYS A 286 9.01 8.45 19.30
N SER A 287 8.18 9.50 19.21
CA SER A 287 6.79 9.42 19.68
C SER A 287 5.95 8.50 18.78
N MET A 288 6.20 8.54 17.47
CA MET A 288 5.59 7.63 16.50
C MET A 288 5.97 6.18 16.81
N LEU A 289 7.27 5.85 16.91
CA LEU A 289 7.74 4.50 17.23
C LEU A 289 7.15 3.99 18.54
N LYS A 290 7.09 4.83 19.58
CA LYS A 290 6.46 4.47 20.85
C LYS A 290 4.97 4.13 20.71
N CYS A 291 4.23 4.91 19.93
CA CYS A 291 2.81 4.67 19.70
C CYS A 291 2.58 3.40 18.88
N PHE A 292 3.33 3.23 17.79
CA PHE A 292 3.22 2.06 16.92
C PHE A 292 3.67 0.79 17.61
N GLU A 293 4.74 0.83 18.42
CA GLU A 293 5.12 -0.32 19.24
C GLU A 293 4.07 -0.70 20.28
N TYR A 294 3.30 0.27 20.80
CA TYR A 294 2.18 -0.01 21.69
C TYR A 294 1.00 -0.71 20.96
N TRP A 295 0.70 -0.32 19.73
CA TRP A 295 -0.44 -0.88 18.97
C TRP A 295 -0.10 -2.14 18.17
N PHE A 296 1.09 -2.21 17.60
CA PHE A 296 1.50 -3.21 16.62
C PHE A 296 2.57 -4.17 17.14
N GLY A 297 3.20 -3.86 18.27
CA GLY A 297 4.34 -4.63 18.79
C GLY A 297 5.68 -4.11 18.25
N PRO A 298 6.81 -4.77 18.58
CA PRO A 298 8.15 -4.23 18.34
C PRO A 298 8.40 -3.84 16.88
N TYR A 299 9.15 -2.77 16.65
CA TYR A 299 9.62 -2.40 15.30
C TYR A 299 10.28 -3.60 14.59
N PRO A 300 9.98 -3.88 13.31
CA PRO A 300 10.40 -5.14 12.68
C PRO A 300 11.89 -5.18 12.25
N TRP A 301 12.58 -4.04 12.14
CA TRP A 301 13.87 -3.96 11.45
C TRP A 301 15.06 -3.57 12.33
N TYR A 302 15.12 -4.05 13.59
CA TYR A 302 16.19 -3.67 14.54
C TYR A 302 17.63 -3.88 14.00
N LYS A 303 17.86 -4.94 13.21
CA LYS A 303 19.15 -5.23 12.59
C LYS A 303 19.55 -4.17 11.55
N ASP A 304 18.57 -3.70 10.77
CA ASP A 304 18.74 -2.77 9.66
C ASP A 304 18.69 -1.30 10.11
N GLY A 305 18.07 -1.03 11.26
CA GLY A 305 17.85 0.30 11.80
C GLY A 305 16.64 1.00 11.18
N TYR A 306 16.42 2.24 11.61
CA TYR A 306 15.38 3.12 11.07
C TYR A 306 16.04 4.37 10.49
N LYS A 307 15.59 4.83 9.32
CA LYS A 307 16.06 6.09 8.74
C LYS A 307 14.91 6.95 8.24
N LEU A 308 15.12 8.27 8.32
CA LEU A 308 14.45 9.25 7.49
C LEU A 308 15.49 9.93 6.60
N VAL A 309 15.24 9.94 5.30
CA VAL A 309 16.12 10.50 4.29
C VAL A 309 15.37 11.61 3.57
N GLU A 310 15.88 12.84 3.61
CA GLU A 310 15.28 13.94 2.86
C GLU A 310 15.33 13.64 1.37
N ASP A 311 14.22 13.84 0.66
CA ASP A 311 14.05 13.40 -0.72
C ASP A 311 13.39 14.50 -1.59
N PRO A 312 13.67 14.58 -2.93
CA PRO A 312 13.01 15.51 -3.85
C PRO A 312 11.50 15.26 -4.07
N TYR A 313 10.93 14.14 -3.60
CA TYR A 313 9.48 13.90 -3.64
C TYR A 313 8.89 13.67 -2.24
N LEU A 314 7.57 13.70 -2.17
CA LEU A 314 6.81 13.82 -0.92
C LEU A 314 7.16 12.78 0.16
N GLY A 315 7.18 11.50 -0.18
CA GLY A 315 7.46 10.39 0.73
C GLY A 315 7.33 9.05 0.01
N MET A 316 7.95 8.02 0.57
CA MET A 316 7.86 6.63 0.13
C MET A 316 8.39 5.72 1.25
N GLU A 317 7.73 4.59 1.46
CA GLU A 317 7.94 3.68 2.58
C GLU A 317 9.13 2.73 2.47
N HIS A 318 10.16 3.07 1.69
CA HIS A 318 11.33 2.23 1.46
C HIS A 318 11.86 1.62 2.77
N GLN A 319 11.76 0.28 2.89
CA GLN A 319 12.05 -0.45 4.12
C GLN A 319 13.35 0.00 4.80
N SER A 320 13.28 0.41 6.09
CA SER A 320 14.40 0.96 6.89
C SER A 320 15.09 2.23 6.33
N CYS A 321 14.57 2.82 5.26
CA CYS A 321 15.16 3.92 4.49
C CYS A 321 14.11 4.91 3.96
N ILE A 322 13.15 5.27 4.82
CA ILE A 322 11.97 6.04 4.46
C ILE A 322 12.36 7.39 3.85
N ALA A 323 11.77 7.68 2.69
CA ALA A 323 11.95 8.95 2.00
C ALA A 323 11.04 10.03 2.61
N TYR A 324 11.57 11.24 2.73
CA TYR A 324 10.93 12.36 3.39
C TYR A 324 11.05 13.64 2.56
N GLY A 325 9.95 14.12 1.99
CA GLY A 325 9.90 15.38 1.26
C GLY A 325 8.80 16.32 1.73
N ASN A 326 8.35 16.19 2.99
CA ASN A 326 7.28 17.02 3.55
C ASN A 326 7.71 18.42 3.99
N HIS A 327 8.88 18.88 3.54
CA HIS A 327 9.43 20.22 3.82
C HIS A 327 9.52 20.61 5.29
N PHE A 328 9.64 19.64 6.21
CA PHE A 328 9.74 19.88 7.65
C PHE A 328 8.49 20.53 8.26
N GLU A 329 7.32 20.26 7.67
CA GLU A 329 6.02 20.75 8.10
C GLU A 329 5.13 19.66 8.72
N ASN A 330 4.20 20.07 9.59
CA ASN A 330 3.11 19.20 10.01
C ASN A 330 2.01 19.16 8.93
N GLY A 331 1.17 18.13 8.96
CA GLY A 331 0.18 17.87 7.92
C GLY A 331 0.80 17.27 6.66
N TYR A 332 -0.02 17.15 5.62
CA TYR A 332 0.37 16.69 4.29
C TYR A 332 0.71 17.93 3.45
N LEU A 333 2.00 18.25 3.28
CA LEU A 333 2.47 19.51 2.69
C LEU A 333 1.82 20.74 3.34
N GLY A 334 1.75 20.75 4.68
CA GLY A 334 1.09 21.81 5.45
C GLY A 334 -0.44 21.74 5.47
N GLY A 335 -1.05 20.79 4.76
CA GLY A 335 -2.50 20.60 4.66
C GLY A 335 -3.08 19.59 5.66
N ASP A 336 -4.36 19.73 5.96
CA ASP A 336 -5.11 18.76 6.78
C ASP A 336 -6.04 17.90 5.91
N LEU A 337 -5.67 16.64 5.72
CA LEU A 337 -6.49 15.69 4.96
C LEU A 337 -7.77 15.29 5.70
N SER A 338 -7.86 15.50 7.01
CA SER A 338 -9.06 15.17 7.80
C SER A 338 -10.05 16.32 7.90
N HIS A 339 -9.64 17.55 7.58
CA HIS A 339 -10.44 18.77 7.76
C HIS A 339 -10.91 19.04 9.21
N THR A 340 -10.30 18.37 10.21
CA THR A 340 -10.69 18.45 11.63
C THR A 340 -9.80 19.36 12.47
N GLY A 341 -8.65 19.76 11.92
CA GLY A 341 -7.55 20.43 12.61
C GLY A 341 -6.53 19.46 13.24
N TRP A 342 -6.87 18.17 13.36
CA TRP A 342 -5.97 17.17 13.97
C TRP A 342 -4.78 16.84 13.07
N GLY A 343 -4.97 16.78 11.75
CA GLY A 343 -3.89 16.46 10.80
C GLY A 343 -2.75 17.48 10.79
N LEU A 344 -2.97 18.71 11.26
CA LEU A 344 -1.94 19.75 11.35
C LEU A 344 -1.07 19.64 12.63
N LYS A 345 -1.34 18.67 13.50
CA LYS A 345 -0.67 18.56 14.80
C LYS A 345 0.60 17.71 14.77
N TRP A 346 0.84 16.99 13.68
CA TRP A 346 1.96 16.08 13.49
C TRP A 346 2.34 16.00 12.02
N ASP A 347 3.52 15.47 11.73
CA ASP A 347 4.04 15.30 10.37
C ASP A 347 3.44 14.09 9.66
N PHE A 348 2.73 14.32 8.56
CA PHE A 348 2.05 13.24 7.85
C PHE A 348 3.01 12.14 7.40
N ILE A 349 4.13 12.54 6.78
CA ILE A 349 5.05 11.60 6.14
C ILE A 349 5.83 10.79 7.16
N ILE A 350 6.22 11.39 8.30
CA ILE A 350 6.86 10.61 9.37
C ILE A 350 5.92 9.51 9.88
N VAL A 351 4.62 9.77 9.98
CA VAL A 351 3.66 8.85 10.58
C VAL A 351 3.17 7.81 9.58
N HIS A 352 2.74 8.24 8.40
CA HIS A 352 2.19 7.36 7.37
C HIS A 352 3.25 6.40 6.84
N GLU A 353 4.37 6.94 6.33
CA GLU A 353 5.42 6.12 5.72
C GLU A 353 6.10 5.18 6.74
N SER A 354 6.16 5.58 8.02
CA SER A 354 6.69 4.68 9.05
C SER A 354 5.71 3.59 9.48
N ALA A 355 4.41 3.78 9.27
CA ALA A 355 3.42 2.73 9.56
C ALA A 355 3.60 1.53 8.64
N HIS A 356 4.07 1.78 7.42
CA HIS A 356 4.36 0.74 6.44
C HIS A 356 5.46 -0.23 6.85
N GLU A 357 6.34 0.17 7.78
CA GLU A 357 7.34 -0.74 8.34
C GLU A 357 6.67 -1.98 8.98
N TRP A 358 5.47 -1.83 9.56
CA TRP A 358 4.64 -2.94 10.04
C TRP A 358 3.70 -3.48 8.94
N PHE A 359 3.00 -2.60 8.22
CA PHE A 359 1.98 -2.95 7.22
C PHE A 359 2.34 -2.43 5.82
N GLY A 360 3.00 -3.23 5.01
CA GLY A 360 3.75 -2.73 3.86
C GLY A 360 4.92 -3.65 3.65
N ASN A 361 5.87 -3.53 4.58
CA ASN A 361 7.20 -4.12 4.48
C ASN A 361 7.30 -5.41 5.32
N SER A 362 6.75 -5.43 6.55
CA SER A 362 6.80 -6.64 7.40
C SER A 362 5.64 -7.59 7.10
N ILE A 363 4.46 -7.04 6.84
CA ILE A 363 3.29 -7.76 6.34
C ILE A 363 3.03 -7.26 4.92
N THR A 364 3.47 -8.03 3.94
CA THR A 364 3.45 -7.62 2.53
C THR A 364 2.31 -8.26 1.77
N SER A 365 1.58 -7.56 0.91
CA SER A 365 0.59 -8.18 0.04
C SER A 365 1.26 -9.14 -0.98
N LYS A 366 0.71 -10.34 -1.21
CA LYS A 366 1.25 -11.29 -2.21
C LYS A 366 0.99 -10.87 -3.65
N ASP A 367 -0.11 -10.13 -3.84
CA ASP A 367 -0.56 -9.62 -5.11
C ASP A 367 -0.94 -8.16 -4.88
N ILE A 368 -0.59 -7.31 -5.85
CA ILE A 368 -0.83 -5.87 -5.75
C ILE A 368 -2.33 -5.55 -5.64
N ALA A 369 -3.21 -6.45 -6.08
CA ALA A 369 -4.65 -6.30 -5.88
C ALA A 369 -5.08 -6.19 -4.39
N ASP A 370 -4.24 -6.70 -3.47
CA ASP A 370 -4.45 -6.61 -2.02
C ASP A 370 -3.70 -5.43 -1.36
N MET A 371 -3.34 -4.39 -2.11
CA MET A 371 -2.62 -3.20 -1.61
C MET A 371 -3.32 -2.50 -0.44
N TRP A 372 -4.63 -2.71 -0.26
CA TRP A 372 -5.36 -2.25 0.91
C TRP A 372 -4.76 -2.74 2.24
N VAL A 373 -4.09 -3.90 2.28
CA VAL A 373 -3.39 -4.38 3.49
C VAL A 373 -2.29 -3.41 3.90
N HIS A 374 -1.66 -2.75 2.95
CA HIS A 374 -0.65 -1.72 3.20
C HIS A 374 -1.34 -0.41 3.58
N GLU A 375 -2.13 0.13 2.65
CA GLU A 375 -2.61 1.51 2.73
C GLU A 375 -3.74 1.73 3.74
N SER A 376 -4.64 0.75 3.91
CA SER A 376 -5.73 0.89 4.88
C SER A 376 -5.19 0.91 6.30
N PHE A 377 -4.18 0.08 6.59
CA PHE A 377 -3.57 0.01 7.92
C PHE A 377 -2.63 1.17 8.18
N ALA A 378 -1.83 1.61 7.20
CA ALA A 378 -1.03 2.82 7.31
C ALA A 378 -1.92 4.06 7.53
N ASN A 379 -3.00 4.22 6.77
CA ASN A 379 -3.96 5.29 6.99
C ASN A 379 -4.64 5.20 8.36
N TYR A 380 -4.98 4.00 8.83
CA TYR A 380 -5.55 3.84 10.15
C TYR A 380 -4.54 4.11 11.28
N ALA A 381 -3.25 3.88 11.05
CA ALA A 381 -2.20 4.20 12.01
C ALA A 381 -2.10 5.70 12.29
N GLU A 382 -2.43 6.57 11.33
CA GLU A 382 -2.56 8.02 11.53
C GLU A 382 -3.60 8.37 12.61
N SER A 383 -4.73 7.66 12.61
CA SER A 383 -5.78 7.78 13.63
C SER A 383 -5.28 7.31 14.99
N LEU A 384 -4.55 6.20 15.04
CA LEU A 384 -3.99 5.67 16.28
C LEU A 384 -2.92 6.59 16.86
N TYR A 385 -2.11 7.21 16.00
CA TYR A 385 -1.11 8.19 16.41
C TYR A 385 -1.75 9.47 16.96
N THR A 386 -2.78 9.97 16.28
CA THR A 386 -3.59 11.09 16.78
C THR A 386 -4.19 10.75 18.16
N GLU A 387 -4.68 9.52 18.34
CA GLU A 387 -5.17 9.03 19.64
C GLU A 387 -4.08 8.95 20.71
N CYS A 388 -2.89 8.45 20.39
CA CYS A 388 -1.76 8.40 21.32
C CYS A 388 -1.38 9.78 21.88
N LEU A 389 -1.49 10.82 21.05
CA LEU A 389 -1.12 12.19 21.43
C LEU A 389 -2.26 12.97 22.08
N PHE A 390 -3.50 12.80 21.58
CA PHE A 390 -4.62 13.70 21.88
C PHE A 390 -5.86 12.99 22.42
N GLY A 391 -5.79 11.67 22.59
CA GLY A 391 -6.86 10.83 23.12
C GLY A 391 -7.79 10.28 22.05
N LYS A 392 -8.54 9.23 22.43
CA LYS A 392 -9.35 8.41 21.51
C LYS A 392 -10.27 9.21 20.60
N LYS A 393 -11.00 10.19 21.18
CA LYS A 393 -11.94 11.03 20.42
C LYS A 393 -11.26 11.78 19.28
N ALA A 394 -10.04 12.29 19.48
CA ALA A 394 -9.29 12.99 18.44
C ALA A 394 -8.91 12.05 17.29
N GLY A 395 -8.50 10.81 17.60
CA GLY A 395 -8.24 9.79 16.60
C GLY A 395 -9.49 9.44 15.80
N GLU A 396 -10.62 9.20 16.48
CA GLU A 396 -11.91 8.93 15.85
C GLU A 396 -12.34 10.09 14.93
N GLU A 397 -12.25 11.34 15.39
CA GLU A 397 -12.55 12.54 14.59
C GLU A 397 -11.64 12.64 13.36
N TYR A 398 -10.33 12.44 13.50
CA TYR A 398 -9.38 12.45 12.39
C TYR A 398 -9.79 11.42 11.31
N CYS A 399 -10.03 10.17 11.70
CA CYS A 399 -10.39 9.10 10.78
C CYS A 399 -11.77 9.35 10.13
N ILE A 400 -12.76 9.84 10.88
CA ILE A 400 -14.07 10.20 10.31
C ILE A 400 -13.93 11.35 9.31
N GLY A 401 -13.10 12.34 9.61
CA GLY A 401 -12.88 13.49 8.75
C GLY A 401 -12.31 13.11 7.38
N THR A 402 -11.44 12.09 7.30
CA THR A 402 -10.89 11.64 6.02
C THR A 402 -11.93 11.04 5.06
N ARG A 403 -13.16 10.74 5.53
CA ARG A 403 -14.27 10.26 4.67
C ARG A 403 -14.59 11.23 3.53
N GLU A 404 -14.35 12.52 3.71
CA GLU A 404 -14.59 13.54 2.67
C GLU A 404 -13.75 13.30 1.40
N ASN A 405 -12.65 12.56 1.52
CA ASN A 405 -11.78 12.22 0.39
C ASN A 405 -12.16 10.90 -0.31
N VAL A 406 -13.15 10.16 0.19
CA VAL A 406 -13.58 8.89 -0.40
C VAL A 406 -14.33 9.13 -1.71
N ARG A 407 -13.86 8.49 -2.80
CA ARG A 407 -14.39 8.69 -4.15
C ARG A 407 -15.46 7.68 -4.54
N ASN A 408 -15.34 6.44 -4.07
CA ASN A 408 -16.10 5.27 -4.49
C ASN A 408 -16.13 5.09 -6.02
N ASP A 409 -14.98 5.27 -6.68
CA ASP A 409 -14.83 5.24 -8.13
C ASP A 409 -14.81 3.81 -8.71
N LYS A 410 -14.12 2.89 -8.03
CA LYS A 410 -14.06 1.45 -8.34
C LYS A 410 -13.82 0.65 -7.03
N PRO A 411 -13.92 -0.69 -7.05
CA PRO A 411 -13.55 -1.51 -5.89
C PRO A 411 -12.13 -1.20 -5.39
N ILE A 412 -11.93 -1.33 -4.07
CA ILE A 412 -10.61 -1.17 -3.45
C ILE A 412 -9.68 -2.29 -3.92
N VAL A 413 -10.16 -3.54 -3.87
CA VAL A 413 -9.38 -4.69 -4.35
C VAL A 413 -9.33 -4.67 -5.87
N GLY A 414 -8.11 -4.74 -6.40
CA GLY A 414 -7.84 -4.82 -7.84
C GLY A 414 -8.12 -6.20 -8.43
N HIS A 415 -7.65 -6.43 -9.65
CA HIS A 415 -7.75 -7.73 -10.30
C HIS A 415 -6.49 -8.55 -10.05
N TYR A 416 -6.65 -9.73 -9.43
CA TYR A 416 -5.53 -10.64 -9.17
C TYR A 416 -4.86 -11.14 -10.44
N GLY A 417 -3.56 -11.43 -10.33
CA GLY A 417 -2.75 -12.01 -11.41
C GLY A 417 -2.38 -11.04 -12.54
N VAL A 418 -2.69 -9.75 -12.37
CA VAL A 418 -2.27 -8.65 -13.23
C VAL A 418 -1.80 -7.48 -12.37
N ASN A 419 -1.01 -6.57 -12.93
CA ASN A 419 -0.53 -5.39 -12.22
C ASN A 419 -1.63 -4.33 -12.05
N ASP A 420 -2.61 -4.59 -11.18
CA ASP A 420 -3.73 -3.68 -10.88
C ASP A 420 -3.95 -3.56 -9.37
N GLU A 421 -3.53 -2.43 -8.81
CA GLU A 421 -3.61 -2.14 -7.36
C GLU A 421 -5.03 -1.82 -6.87
N GLY A 422 -5.99 -1.62 -7.78
CA GLY A 422 -7.35 -1.22 -7.40
C GLY A 422 -7.49 0.28 -7.12
N SER A 423 -8.40 0.66 -6.22
CA SER A 423 -8.76 2.07 -5.97
C SER A 423 -7.93 2.70 -4.86
N GLY A 424 -7.57 3.99 -5.03
CA GLY A 424 -7.02 4.83 -3.97
C GLY A 424 -7.95 5.03 -2.76
N ASP A 425 -9.21 4.59 -2.82
CA ASP A 425 -10.06 4.48 -1.64
C ASP A 425 -9.50 3.51 -0.59
N MET A 426 -8.51 2.68 -0.93
CA MET A 426 -7.76 1.85 0.01
C MET A 426 -7.20 2.62 1.21
N TYR A 427 -6.93 3.92 1.05
CA TYR A 427 -6.57 4.81 2.15
C TYR A 427 -7.80 5.13 3.02
N TYR A 428 -8.63 6.07 2.57
CA TYR A 428 -9.63 6.71 3.44
C TYR A 428 -10.83 5.82 3.75
N LYS A 429 -11.31 5.04 2.78
CA LYS A 429 -12.40 4.08 3.00
C LYS A 429 -11.89 2.86 3.75
N GLY A 430 -10.66 2.43 3.46
CA GLY A 430 -9.97 1.38 4.21
C GLY A 430 -9.77 1.70 5.70
N GLY A 431 -9.23 2.87 6.02
CA GLY A 431 -9.08 3.34 7.41
C GLY A 431 -10.42 3.44 8.14
N ASN A 432 -11.46 3.94 7.47
CA ASN A 432 -12.82 4.02 8.04
C ASN A 432 -13.50 2.65 8.21
N MET A 433 -13.18 1.68 7.35
CA MET A 433 -13.58 0.28 7.54
C MET A 433 -12.94 -0.27 8.81
N LEU A 434 -11.64 -0.04 9.05
CA LEU A 434 -10.95 -0.48 10.26
C LEU A 434 -11.50 0.19 11.53
N LEU A 435 -11.83 1.50 11.48
CA LEU A 435 -12.53 2.18 12.57
C LEU A 435 -13.91 1.56 12.86
N THR A 436 -14.65 1.21 11.80
CA THR A 436 -15.94 0.53 11.92
C THR A 436 -15.78 -0.83 12.59
N ILE A 437 -14.78 -1.63 12.17
CA ILE A 437 -14.45 -2.93 12.78
C ILE A 437 -14.08 -2.79 14.26
N ARG A 438 -13.20 -1.84 14.63
CA ARG A 438 -12.87 -1.53 16.03
C ARG A 438 -14.12 -1.20 16.84
N SER A 439 -15.02 -0.41 16.27
CA SER A 439 -16.26 0.01 16.91
C SER A 439 -17.27 -1.12 17.10
N ILE A 440 -17.27 -2.12 16.21
CA ILE A 440 -18.05 -3.35 16.33
C ILE A 440 -17.48 -4.25 17.43
N ILE A 441 -16.15 -4.43 17.46
CA ILE A 441 -15.46 -5.20 18.51
C ILE A 441 -15.72 -4.59 19.90
N ASN A 442 -15.71 -3.25 19.98
CA ASN A 442 -16.05 -2.49 21.18
C ASN A 442 -15.28 -2.93 22.44
N ASN A 443 -14.02 -3.33 22.25
CA ASN A 443 -13.09 -3.72 23.30
C ASN A 443 -11.68 -3.34 22.85
N GLU A 444 -11.11 -2.33 23.52
CA GLU A 444 -9.83 -1.71 23.15
C GLU A 444 -8.65 -2.66 23.27
N GLU A 445 -8.59 -3.41 24.36
CA GLU A 445 -7.53 -4.40 24.59
C GLU A 445 -7.61 -5.49 23.53
N LYS A 446 -8.80 -6.02 23.26
CA LYS A 446 -8.98 -7.05 22.24
C LYS A 446 -8.58 -6.55 20.84
N PHE A 447 -8.95 -5.33 20.49
CA PHE A 447 -8.58 -4.76 19.19
C PHE A 447 -7.07 -4.54 19.06
N ARG A 448 -6.42 -4.02 20.11
CA ARG A 448 -4.96 -3.91 20.16
C ARG A 448 -4.27 -5.28 20.05
N ASP A 449 -4.78 -6.28 20.74
CA ASP A 449 -4.23 -7.64 20.70
C ASP A 449 -4.36 -8.28 19.30
N ILE A 450 -5.41 -7.94 18.55
CA ILE A 450 -5.54 -8.33 17.14
C ILE A 450 -4.45 -7.68 16.28
N LEU A 451 -4.21 -6.38 16.44
CA LEU A 451 -3.20 -5.65 15.66
C LEU A 451 -1.77 -6.11 15.98
N HIS A 452 -1.46 -6.35 17.25
CA HIS A 452 -0.20 -6.96 17.67
C HIS A 452 -0.09 -8.41 17.17
N GLY A 453 -1.21 -9.14 17.22
CA GLY A 453 -1.30 -10.51 16.76
C GLY A 453 -1.02 -10.66 15.26
N LEU A 454 -1.53 -9.76 14.42
CA LEU A 454 -1.20 -9.69 12.99
C LEU A 454 0.32 -9.62 12.78
N ASN A 455 0.97 -8.69 13.48
CA ASN A 455 2.42 -8.46 13.42
C ASN A 455 3.26 -9.53 14.11
N THR A 456 2.64 -10.46 14.84
CA THR A 456 3.32 -11.62 15.41
C THR A 456 3.18 -12.85 14.50
N VAL A 457 1.99 -13.07 13.95
CA VAL A 457 1.65 -14.24 13.14
C VAL A 457 2.18 -14.13 11.72
N PHE A 458 2.10 -12.93 11.13
CA PHE A 458 2.52 -12.64 9.76
C PHE A 458 3.83 -11.83 9.72
N TYR A 459 4.62 -11.86 10.79
CA TYR A 459 5.92 -11.19 10.85
C TYR A 459 6.83 -11.65 9.70
N HIS A 460 7.32 -10.70 8.90
CA HIS A 460 8.20 -10.92 7.73
C HIS A 460 7.61 -11.95 6.76
N GLN A 461 6.35 -11.75 6.37
CA GLN A 461 5.66 -12.62 5.44
C GLN A 461 4.88 -11.85 4.41
N THR A 462 4.84 -12.41 3.20
CA THR A 462 3.82 -12.06 2.21
C THR A 462 2.49 -12.77 2.56
N VAL A 463 1.38 -12.05 2.45
CA VAL A 463 0.02 -12.49 2.81
C VAL A 463 -1.00 -12.20 1.71
N THR A 464 -2.08 -12.96 1.65
CA THR A 464 -3.27 -12.55 0.89
C THR A 464 -4.19 -11.70 1.76
N GLY A 465 -5.00 -10.83 1.15
CA GLY A 465 -6.02 -10.04 1.86
C GLY A 465 -6.94 -10.94 2.68
N LYS A 466 -7.32 -12.09 2.12
CA LYS A 466 -8.14 -13.10 2.82
C LYS A 466 -7.50 -13.63 4.10
N GLN A 467 -6.17 -13.80 4.16
CA GLN A 467 -5.50 -14.21 5.41
C GLN A 467 -5.69 -13.16 6.51
N ILE A 468 -5.65 -11.88 6.16
CA ILE A 468 -5.87 -10.76 7.09
C ILE A 468 -7.33 -10.71 7.53
N GLU A 469 -8.28 -10.81 6.60
CA GLU A 469 -9.72 -10.84 6.89
C GLU A 469 -10.10 -11.99 7.84
N ASP A 470 -9.62 -13.20 7.54
CA ASP A 470 -9.90 -14.41 8.31
C ASP A 470 -9.27 -14.31 9.70
N TYR A 471 -8.05 -13.79 9.82
CA TYR A 471 -7.39 -13.58 11.11
C TYR A 471 -8.17 -12.63 12.02
N ILE A 472 -8.56 -11.46 11.50
CA ILE A 472 -9.33 -10.47 12.26
C ILE A 472 -10.66 -11.07 12.71
N SER A 473 -11.34 -11.81 11.84
CA SER A 473 -12.61 -12.46 12.17
C SER A 473 -12.45 -13.52 13.26
N GLN A 474 -11.44 -14.38 13.13
CA GLN A 474 -11.16 -15.44 14.10
C GLN A 474 -10.76 -14.87 15.46
N ALA A 475 -9.82 -13.93 15.50
CA ALA A 475 -9.31 -13.35 16.74
C ALA A 475 -10.37 -12.48 17.45
N SER A 476 -11.21 -11.77 16.69
CA SER A 476 -12.34 -11.01 17.24
C SER A 476 -13.51 -11.91 17.70
N GLY A 477 -13.64 -13.11 17.15
CA GLY A 477 -14.81 -13.97 17.34
C GLY A 477 -16.08 -13.44 16.64
N ILE A 478 -15.92 -12.52 15.68
CA ILE A 478 -16.99 -11.90 14.91
C ILE A 478 -16.69 -12.18 13.43
N ASP A 479 -17.67 -12.70 12.68
CA ASP A 479 -17.52 -12.88 11.24
C ASP A 479 -17.64 -11.54 10.51
N PHE A 480 -16.52 -11.02 10.02
CA PHE A 480 -16.46 -9.77 9.25
C PHE A 480 -16.48 -9.98 7.74
N SER A 481 -16.66 -11.21 7.24
CA SER A 481 -16.61 -11.50 5.80
C SER A 481 -17.49 -10.57 4.96
N LYS A 482 -18.72 -10.30 5.41
CA LYS A 482 -19.64 -9.38 4.72
C LYS A 482 -19.29 -7.91 4.89
N VAL A 483 -18.60 -7.53 5.96
CA VAL A 483 -18.06 -6.17 6.13
C VAL A 483 -16.91 -5.96 5.14
N PHE A 484 -15.95 -6.87 5.10
CA PHE A 484 -14.85 -6.81 4.13
C PHE A 484 -15.35 -6.85 2.68
N GLU A 485 -16.22 -7.81 2.33
CA GLU A 485 -16.79 -7.90 0.98
C GLU A 485 -17.44 -6.57 0.56
N GLN A 486 -18.22 -5.97 1.45
CA GLN A 486 -18.91 -4.71 1.18
C GLN A 486 -17.96 -3.55 0.89
N TYR A 487 -16.98 -3.31 1.76
CA TYR A 487 -16.10 -2.15 1.65
C TYR A 487 -14.99 -2.36 0.62
N LEU A 488 -14.46 -3.58 0.49
CA LEU A 488 -13.31 -3.86 -0.37
C LEU A 488 -13.70 -4.14 -1.82
N THR A 489 -14.80 -4.86 -2.04
CA THR A 489 -15.14 -5.37 -3.39
C THR A 489 -16.24 -4.57 -4.09
N THR A 490 -16.82 -3.56 -3.43
CA THR A 490 -17.89 -2.74 -3.99
C THR A 490 -17.64 -1.25 -3.79
N THR A 491 -18.24 -0.42 -4.65
CA THR A 491 -18.30 1.05 -4.49
C THR A 491 -19.46 1.51 -3.60
N ARG A 492 -20.26 0.58 -3.07
CA ARG A 492 -21.49 0.90 -2.33
C ARG A 492 -21.16 1.15 -0.86
N ILE A 493 -21.59 2.28 -0.31
CA ILE A 493 -21.61 2.50 1.14
C ILE A 493 -22.92 1.90 1.70
N PRO A 494 -22.89 1.10 2.79
CA PRO A 494 -24.09 0.59 3.42
C PRO A 494 -25.07 1.70 3.79
N GLU A 495 -26.33 1.55 3.38
CA GLU A 495 -27.39 2.51 3.69
C GLU A 495 -28.29 1.95 4.79
N PHE A 496 -28.37 2.67 5.91
CA PHE A 496 -29.27 2.39 7.01
C PHE A 496 -30.61 3.09 6.77
N ASP A 497 -31.55 2.35 6.18
CA ASP A 497 -32.92 2.79 5.97
C ASP A 497 -33.72 2.65 7.27
N TYR A 498 -34.36 3.73 7.72
CA TYR A 498 -35.15 3.71 8.96
C TYR A 498 -36.37 4.64 8.97
N TYR A 499 -37.34 4.33 9.81
CA TYR A 499 -38.42 5.25 10.19
C TYR A 499 -38.87 4.99 11.64
N ILE A 500 -39.44 6.00 12.30
CA ILE A 500 -39.95 5.90 13.67
C ILE A 500 -41.46 6.09 13.64
N ARG A 501 -42.21 5.17 14.26
CA ARG A 501 -43.67 5.25 14.42
C ARG A 501 -44.05 4.92 15.86
N GLY A 502 -44.57 5.92 16.58
CA GLY A 502 -44.80 5.78 18.01
C GLY A 502 -43.50 5.50 18.76
N HIS A 503 -43.50 4.51 19.65
CA HIS A 503 -42.32 4.08 20.42
C HIS A 503 -41.53 2.94 19.74
N GLN A 504 -41.56 2.89 18.41
CA GLN A 504 -40.90 1.85 17.63
C GLN A 504 -40.03 2.45 16.52
N LEU A 505 -38.77 2.04 16.47
CA LEU A 505 -37.87 2.24 15.35
C LEU A 505 -38.02 1.04 14.41
N TYR A 506 -38.21 1.29 13.12
CA TYR A 506 -38.16 0.28 12.06
C TYR A 506 -36.94 0.55 11.20
N TYR A 507 -36.21 -0.50 10.85
CA TYR A 507 -34.93 -0.34 10.14
C TYR A 507 -34.52 -1.59 9.37
N HIS A 508 -33.66 -1.41 8.36
CA HIS A 508 -32.95 -2.47 7.66
C HIS A 508 -31.69 -1.94 6.97
N TRP A 509 -30.87 -2.85 6.45
CA TRP A 509 -29.81 -2.50 5.51
C TRP A 509 -30.34 -2.45 4.08
N SER A 510 -29.93 -1.43 3.33
CA SER A 510 -30.06 -1.34 1.88
C SER A 510 -28.72 -0.90 1.27
N ASN A 511 -28.61 -0.96 -0.07
CA ASN A 511 -27.36 -0.71 -0.79
C ASN A 511 -26.18 -1.64 -0.38
N VAL A 512 -26.48 -2.86 0.05
CA VAL A 512 -25.49 -3.82 0.60
C VAL A 512 -25.34 -5.08 -0.25
N VAL A 513 -24.27 -5.84 0.00
CA VAL A 513 -24.07 -7.20 -0.53
C VAL A 513 -25.08 -8.18 0.08
N PRO A 514 -25.45 -9.26 -0.63
CA PRO A 514 -26.37 -10.26 -0.09
C PRO A 514 -25.86 -10.87 1.22
N GLY A 515 -26.74 -10.94 2.22
CA GLY A 515 -26.42 -11.47 3.54
C GLY A 515 -25.68 -10.51 4.47
N PHE A 516 -25.55 -9.23 4.11
CA PHE A 516 -24.92 -8.23 4.97
C PHE A 516 -25.61 -8.09 6.33
N ASN A 517 -24.82 -8.16 7.40
CA ASN A 517 -25.27 -8.33 8.77
C ASN A 517 -24.47 -7.47 9.78
N MET A 518 -23.84 -6.39 9.31
CA MET A 518 -23.04 -5.51 10.16
C MET A 518 -23.91 -4.94 11.30
N PRO A 519 -23.52 -5.10 12.58
CA PRO A 519 -24.23 -4.47 13.69
C PRO A 519 -23.99 -2.96 13.69
N LEU A 520 -24.91 -2.21 14.28
CA LEU A 520 -24.86 -0.74 14.30
C LEU A 520 -25.16 -0.22 15.70
N LYS A 521 -24.43 0.80 16.17
CA LYS A 521 -24.76 1.52 17.40
C LYS A 521 -25.68 2.70 17.12
N VAL A 522 -26.82 2.73 17.81
CA VAL A 522 -27.81 3.81 17.70
C VAL A 522 -28.31 4.23 19.08
N THR A 523 -28.85 5.43 19.20
CA THR A 523 -29.48 5.88 20.46
C THR A 523 -30.93 5.38 20.55
N LEU A 524 -31.21 4.48 21.48
CA LEU A 524 -32.57 3.97 21.73
C LEU A 524 -33.25 4.62 22.93
N LYS A 525 -32.48 5.22 23.85
CA LYS A 525 -32.97 5.89 25.05
C LYS A 525 -32.00 7.02 25.44
N GLY A 526 -32.52 8.24 25.58
CA GLY A 526 -31.68 9.40 25.88
C GLY A 526 -30.58 9.58 24.83
N THR A 527 -29.33 9.70 25.28
CA THR A 527 -28.15 9.89 24.42
C THR A 527 -27.23 8.67 24.37
N ASP A 528 -27.59 7.58 25.05
CA ASP A 528 -26.74 6.39 25.14
C ASP A 528 -26.84 5.53 23.89
N PHE A 529 -25.68 5.10 23.38
CA PHE A 529 -25.61 4.22 22.22
C PHE A 529 -25.76 2.74 22.62
N SER A 530 -26.65 2.05 21.92
CA SER A 530 -26.88 0.60 22.05
C SER A 530 -26.74 -0.07 20.69
N PHE A 531 -26.25 -1.31 20.69
CA PHE A 531 -26.20 -2.11 19.47
C PHE A 531 -27.59 -2.55 19.03
N ILE A 532 -27.82 -2.47 17.72
CA ILE A 532 -28.91 -3.13 16.98
C ILE A 532 -28.30 -3.99 15.87
N TYR A 533 -29.08 -4.97 15.39
CA TYR A 533 -28.62 -5.97 14.42
C TYR A 533 -29.45 -5.96 13.12
N PRO A 534 -29.30 -4.90 12.30
CA PRO A 534 -29.92 -4.81 10.98
C PRO A 534 -29.51 -5.96 10.05
N VAL A 535 -30.43 -6.30 9.17
CA VAL A 535 -30.27 -7.22 8.02
C VAL A 535 -31.03 -6.59 6.85
N GLU A 536 -31.00 -7.21 5.67
CA GLU A 536 -31.71 -6.69 4.48
C GLU A 536 -33.24 -6.58 4.65
N LYS A 537 -33.82 -7.42 5.53
CA LYS A 537 -35.26 -7.38 5.86
C LYS A 537 -35.54 -6.37 6.98
N TRP A 538 -36.67 -5.68 6.87
CA TRP A 538 -37.22 -4.83 7.92
C TRP A 538 -37.30 -5.53 9.27
N LYS A 539 -36.67 -4.91 10.26
CA LYS A 539 -36.75 -5.23 11.68
C LYS A 539 -37.30 -4.02 12.44
N SER A 540 -37.58 -4.23 13.72
CA SER A 540 -37.97 -3.13 14.59
C SER A 540 -37.41 -3.30 16.00
N GLU A 541 -37.14 -2.16 16.65
CA GLU A 541 -36.67 -2.08 18.04
C GLU A 541 -37.44 -1.02 18.82
N LYS A 542 -37.66 -1.28 20.12
CA LYS A 542 -38.34 -0.29 20.97
C LYS A 542 -37.44 0.92 21.14
N ILE A 543 -38.03 2.10 21.01
CA ILE A 543 -37.33 3.38 21.14
C ILE A 543 -38.08 4.26 22.13
N ASN A 544 -37.33 4.85 23.07
CA ASN A 544 -37.86 5.74 24.10
C ASN A 544 -37.05 7.05 24.08
N LEU A 545 -37.33 7.86 23.06
CA LEU A 545 -36.76 9.19 22.89
C LEU A 545 -37.86 10.23 23.08
N THR A 546 -37.52 11.34 23.71
CA THR A 546 -38.45 12.46 23.92
C THR A 546 -38.58 13.33 22.67
N ASP A 547 -37.59 13.25 21.78
CA ASP A 547 -37.54 13.97 20.50
C ASP A 547 -36.98 13.03 19.41
N ALA A 548 -37.51 13.13 18.18
CA ALA A 548 -37.00 12.38 17.05
C ALA A 548 -35.56 12.74 16.69
N ASP A 549 -35.14 13.99 16.95
CA ASP A 549 -33.77 14.47 16.70
C ASP A 549 -32.74 13.88 17.69
N GLN A 550 -33.21 13.20 18.75
CA GLN A 550 -32.33 12.43 19.63
C GLN A 550 -31.88 11.12 19.00
N PHE A 551 -32.51 10.64 17.93
CA PHE A 551 -32.08 9.42 17.25
C PHE A 551 -30.82 9.69 16.45
N LYS A 552 -29.72 9.07 16.88
CA LYS A 552 -28.41 9.15 16.24
C LYS A 552 -27.86 7.77 15.97
N VAL A 553 -27.10 7.67 14.89
CA VAL A 553 -26.18 6.57 14.64
C VAL A 553 -24.79 7.03 15.08
N ASN A 554 -24.00 6.12 15.65
CA ASN A 554 -22.66 6.46 16.10
C ASN A 554 -21.75 6.75 14.89
N ASP A 555 -21.09 7.91 14.89
CA ASP A 555 -20.33 8.40 13.73
C ASP A 555 -19.12 7.52 13.38
N ASN A 556 -18.63 6.67 14.28
CA ASN A 556 -17.52 5.75 13.98
C ASN A 556 -17.90 4.67 12.96
N PHE A 557 -19.19 4.47 12.68
CA PHE A 557 -19.66 3.52 11.65
C PHE A 557 -19.76 4.22 10.30
N TYR A 558 -19.03 3.72 9.30
CA TYR A 558 -19.03 4.35 7.98
C TYR A 558 -20.26 3.95 7.13
N VAL A 559 -21.40 4.55 7.42
CA VAL A 559 -22.68 4.24 6.76
C VAL A 559 -23.40 5.51 6.31
N THR A 560 -24.28 5.39 5.32
CA THR A 560 -25.24 6.45 4.99
C THR A 560 -26.54 6.25 5.76
N LEU A 561 -27.18 7.34 6.16
CA LEU A 561 -28.47 7.31 6.86
C LEU A 561 -29.58 7.77 5.94
N LYS A 562 -30.69 7.02 5.92
CA LYS A 562 -31.85 7.42 5.13
C LYS A 562 -33.14 7.20 5.90
N ARG A 563 -33.78 8.33 6.20
CA ARG A 563 -35.11 8.33 6.81
C ARG A 563 -36.16 8.11 5.73
N VAL A 564 -36.81 6.97 5.74
CA VAL A 564 -37.88 6.63 4.78
C VAL A 564 -39.27 6.94 5.34
N LYS A 565 -40.28 6.88 4.47
CA LYS A 565 -41.69 6.95 4.89
C LYS A 565 -42.20 5.53 5.22
N PRO A 566 -43.06 5.38 6.24
CA PRO A 566 -43.62 4.09 6.64
C PRO A 566 -44.39 3.36 5.56
#